data_AF-A0A849WTN3-F1
#
_entry.id   AF-A0A849WTN3-F1
#
_cell.length_a   1.000
_cell.length_b   1.000
_cell.length_c   1.000
_cell.angle_alpha   90.00
_cell.angle_beta   90.00
_cell.angle_gamma   90.00
#
_symmetry.space_group_name_H-M   'P 1'
#
loop_
_entity.id
_entity.type
_entity.pdbx_description
1 polymer ?
#
loop_
_entity_poly.entity_id
_entity_poly.type
_entity_poly.pdbx_seq_one_letter_code
_entity_poly.pdbx_strand_id
1 'polypeptide(L)'
;MAFSPRKIIWKIVDLIPEKIRSSLIRDSLDIDKDQLKGIEIRVAKSQNEINQAFRLLHESYVSNGLMDSKEHELRITKYHCLPTSLIIVALQDGKVIGTVTHVLDSQLGLPSDSAIDLSEMRKKGNRIAEVSSLAVRKGFRRSHALLFALTRYMFHYAHKIAGVDYWIIGVRDNVASYYEAIFFFKRFKTKKIAHGFVKDSPSYFLYMSLGDSEEKFLRCYNSKPLNKNLYHFYFHTDFREIGNYDQFKYNLPINYCFDRDSFTNYFREKERIIDSLSDKEKFEVLNAYIQIYPEFFEEAEMKLLTQRQSRNGVRYLSHYEIEILSLNQTPGERKILVTKFEANGFVMNFSSSGLLVKLNKKVNLEGEYILRFPAKIPIDKFLRVKVIRNAKENHYSFMITEVNDSWKQFILNLEQHIYTQAQSEKEFIIKKAA
;
A
#
# COMPACT_ATOMS: atom_id res chain seq x y z
N MET A 1 17.63 3.97 -11.90
CA MET A 1 16.49 3.62 -11.03
C MET A 1 15.95 2.25 -11.43
N ALA A 2 16.47 1.16 -10.87
CA ALA A 2 16.15 -0.23 -11.21
C ALA A 2 16.61 -0.74 -12.60
N PHE A 3 16.21 -0.09 -13.69
CA PHE A 3 16.61 -0.46 -15.05
C PHE A 3 16.98 0.80 -15.86
N SER A 4 18.02 0.71 -16.69
CA SER A 4 18.40 1.78 -17.61
C SER A 4 18.69 1.13 -18.96
N PRO A 5 17.70 1.01 -19.85
CA PRO A 5 17.98 0.49 -21.17
C PRO A 5 18.90 1.46 -21.92
N ARG A 6 19.66 0.95 -22.90
CA ARG A 6 20.57 1.77 -23.71
C ARG A 6 19.77 2.91 -24.37
N LYS A 7 20.11 4.17 -24.02
CA LYS A 7 19.39 5.41 -24.42
C LYS A 7 19.06 5.51 -25.92
N ILE A 8 19.89 4.92 -26.78
CA ILE A 8 19.78 5.01 -28.24
C ILE A 8 18.64 4.15 -28.80
N ILE A 9 18.39 2.97 -28.21
CA ILE A 9 17.38 2.03 -28.72
C ILE A 9 15.96 2.60 -28.56
N TRP A 10 15.71 3.37 -27.50
CA TRP A 10 14.35 3.76 -27.12
C TRP A 10 13.80 4.99 -27.83
N LYS A 11 14.65 5.92 -28.28
CA LYS A 11 14.18 7.06 -29.12
C LYS A 11 13.53 6.59 -30.42
N ILE A 12 14.01 5.48 -30.98
CA ILE A 12 13.46 4.88 -32.20
C ILE A 12 12.18 4.11 -31.87
N VAL A 13 12.17 3.41 -30.73
CA VAL A 13 11.01 2.62 -30.28
C VAL A 13 9.76 3.49 -30.05
N ASP A 14 9.90 4.73 -29.60
CA ASP A 14 8.75 5.63 -29.41
C ASP A 14 8.08 6.08 -30.73
N LEU A 15 8.77 5.98 -31.86
CA LEU A 15 8.22 6.25 -33.21
C LEU A 15 7.45 5.06 -33.80
N ILE A 16 7.60 3.87 -33.21
CA ILE A 16 6.93 2.64 -33.65
C ILE A 16 5.49 2.63 -33.12
N PRO A 17 4.51 2.13 -33.90
CA PRO A 17 3.15 1.92 -33.42
C PRO A 17 3.09 1.17 -32.08
N GLU A 18 2.22 1.61 -31.18
CA GLU A 18 2.16 1.16 -29.79
C GLU A 18 2.14 -0.37 -29.67
N LYS A 19 1.34 -1.07 -30.50
CA LYS A 19 1.22 -2.53 -30.46
C LYS A 19 2.56 -3.24 -30.71
N ILE A 20 3.30 -2.79 -31.72
CA ILE A 20 4.60 -3.38 -32.10
C ILE A 20 5.62 -3.05 -31.02
N ARG A 21 5.68 -1.78 -30.58
CA ARG A 21 6.52 -1.34 -29.46
C ARG A 21 6.29 -2.21 -28.23
N SER A 22 5.04 -2.37 -27.78
CA SER A 22 4.73 -3.17 -26.60
C SER A 22 5.13 -4.63 -26.74
N SER A 23 4.97 -5.24 -27.93
CA SER A 23 5.46 -6.61 -28.17
C SER A 23 6.97 -6.71 -27.99
N LEU A 24 7.72 -5.85 -28.69
CA LEU A 24 9.19 -5.84 -28.63
C LEU A 24 9.71 -5.65 -27.20
N ILE A 25 9.08 -4.76 -26.43
CA ILE A 25 9.44 -4.52 -25.04
C ILE A 25 9.24 -5.79 -24.21
N ARG A 26 8.09 -6.45 -24.35
CA ARG A 26 7.82 -7.70 -23.62
C ARG A 26 8.74 -8.84 -24.06
N ASP A 27 9.16 -8.86 -25.34
CA ASP A 27 10.11 -9.83 -25.87
C ASP A 27 11.54 -9.58 -25.40
N SER A 28 11.86 -8.33 -25.01
CA SER A 28 13.16 -7.97 -24.43
C SER A 28 13.30 -8.31 -22.94
N LEU A 29 12.20 -8.74 -22.29
CA LEU A 29 12.26 -9.14 -20.89
C LEU A 29 13.16 -10.34 -20.69
N ASP A 30 13.77 -10.38 -19.51
CA ASP A 30 14.55 -11.51 -19.04
C ASP A 30 14.53 -11.53 -17.51
N ILE A 31 13.99 -12.63 -16.98
CA ILE A 31 13.77 -12.92 -15.58
C ILE A 31 14.75 -14.04 -15.21
N ASP A 32 16.00 -13.65 -15.00
CA ASP A 32 17.04 -14.53 -14.50
C ASP A 32 16.81 -14.80 -13.01
N LYS A 33 16.11 -15.89 -12.69
CA LYS A 33 15.80 -16.27 -11.30
C LYS A 33 17.07 -16.62 -10.50
N ASP A 34 18.18 -16.97 -11.14
CA ASP A 34 19.42 -17.27 -10.43
C ASP A 34 19.99 -16.02 -9.75
N GLN A 35 19.69 -14.83 -10.28
CA GLN A 35 20.04 -13.56 -9.62
C GLN A 35 19.27 -13.31 -8.33
N LEU A 36 18.20 -14.07 -8.07
CA LEU A 36 17.42 -13.98 -6.82
C LEU A 36 17.92 -14.96 -5.75
N LYS A 37 18.88 -15.85 -6.06
CA LYS A 37 19.44 -16.78 -5.08
C LYS A 37 20.11 -16.00 -3.93
N GLY A 38 19.72 -16.32 -2.70
CA GLY A 38 20.21 -15.65 -1.50
C GLY A 38 19.69 -14.22 -1.32
N ILE A 39 18.72 -13.77 -2.14
CA ILE A 39 18.05 -12.49 -1.93
C ILE A 39 16.76 -12.70 -1.14
N GLU A 40 16.65 -12.02 -0.01
CA GLU A 40 15.40 -11.95 0.76
C GLU A 40 14.62 -10.69 0.38
N ILE A 41 13.33 -10.83 0.05
CA ILE A 41 12.44 -9.69 -0.20
C ILE A 41 11.36 -9.66 0.87
N ARG A 42 11.28 -8.52 1.56
CA ARG A 42 10.30 -8.31 2.63
C ARG A 42 10.20 -6.84 2.98
N VAL A 43 9.30 -6.54 3.89
CA VAL A 43 9.25 -5.23 4.55
C VAL A 43 10.48 -5.05 5.44
N ALA A 44 10.97 -3.82 5.51
CA ALA A 44 12.06 -3.47 6.41
C ALA A 44 11.63 -3.71 7.87
N LYS A 45 12.50 -4.35 8.66
CA LYS A 45 12.23 -4.79 10.04
C LYS A 45 13.11 -4.07 11.08
N SER A 46 14.02 -3.21 10.63
CA SER A 46 14.93 -2.51 11.54
C SER A 46 15.31 -1.14 11.01
N GLN A 47 15.72 -0.26 11.94
CA GLN A 47 16.18 1.07 11.59
C GLN A 47 17.42 1.06 10.70
N ASN A 48 18.28 0.05 10.85
CA ASN A 48 19.44 -0.14 9.98
C ASN A 48 19.02 -0.41 8.52
N GLU A 49 18.01 -1.25 8.29
CA GLU A 49 17.49 -1.53 6.95
C GLU A 49 16.81 -0.31 6.34
N ILE A 50 16.00 0.41 7.13
CA ILE A 50 15.34 1.64 6.71
C ILE A 50 16.39 2.71 6.34
N ASN A 51 17.45 2.86 7.15
CA ASN A 51 18.54 3.78 6.86
C ASN A 51 19.23 3.43 5.53
N GLN A 52 19.58 2.15 5.34
CA GLN A 52 20.21 1.69 4.10
C GLN A 52 19.30 1.90 2.88
N ALA A 53 17.99 1.68 3.02
CA ALA A 53 17.02 1.97 1.95
C ALA A 53 17.00 3.46 1.58
N PHE A 54 16.92 4.35 2.57
CA PHE A 54 16.92 5.80 2.35
C PHE A 54 18.24 6.34 1.78
N ARG A 55 19.38 5.78 2.18
CA ARG A 55 20.70 6.08 1.58
C ARG A 55 20.79 5.60 0.14
N LEU A 56 20.38 4.36 -0.14
CA LEU A 56 20.35 3.82 -1.50
C LEU A 56 19.46 4.66 -2.43
N LEU A 57 18.34 5.17 -1.90
CA LEU A 57 17.49 6.11 -2.62
C LEU A 57 18.18 7.42 -2.90
N HIS A 58 18.78 8.04 -1.88
CA HIS A 58 19.56 9.27 -2.04
C HIS A 58 20.64 9.12 -3.10
N GLU A 59 21.51 8.12 -2.98
CA GLU A 59 22.57 7.82 -3.95
C GLU A 59 22.01 7.65 -5.37
N SER A 60 20.89 6.94 -5.50
CA SER A 60 20.23 6.75 -6.79
C SER A 60 19.69 8.05 -7.35
N TYR A 61 19.08 8.92 -6.54
CA TYR A 61 18.51 10.19 -7.02
C TYR A 61 19.62 11.19 -7.37
N VAL A 62 20.64 11.35 -6.53
CA VAL A 62 21.80 12.23 -6.78
C VAL A 62 22.54 11.80 -8.04
N SER A 63 22.87 10.51 -8.17
CA SER A 63 23.60 10.01 -9.35
C SER A 63 22.80 10.09 -10.67
N ASN A 64 21.49 10.33 -10.61
CA ASN A 64 20.65 10.57 -11.78
C ASN A 64 20.30 12.05 -11.98
N GLY A 65 20.87 12.96 -11.17
CA GLY A 65 20.60 14.40 -11.23
C GLY A 65 19.18 14.78 -10.82
N LEU A 66 18.49 13.93 -10.07
CA LEU A 66 17.09 14.12 -9.66
C LEU A 66 16.95 14.83 -8.32
N MET A 67 18.04 14.98 -7.59
CA MET A 67 18.13 15.80 -6.39
C MET A 67 19.57 16.24 -6.21
N ASP A 68 19.75 17.35 -5.48
CA ASP A 68 21.06 17.70 -4.95
C ASP A 68 21.36 16.85 -3.72
N SER A 69 22.65 16.66 -3.43
CA SER A 69 23.04 15.96 -2.20
C SER A 69 22.54 16.74 -0.97
N LYS A 70 22.25 16.03 0.11
CA LYS A 70 21.75 16.57 1.37
C LYS A 70 22.75 16.23 2.47
N GLU A 71 22.76 17.02 3.54
CA GLU A 71 23.66 16.86 4.68
C GLU A 71 23.69 15.44 5.25
N HIS A 72 22.52 14.82 5.45
CA HIS A 72 22.43 13.48 6.04
C HIS A 72 22.46 12.34 5.02
N GLU A 73 22.53 12.65 3.72
CA GLU A 73 22.54 11.66 2.63
C GLU A 73 21.32 10.71 2.64
N LEU A 74 20.16 11.20 3.06
CA LEU A 74 18.91 10.46 3.07
C LEU A 74 17.92 11.04 2.08
N ARG A 75 17.07 10.18 1.53
CA ARG A 75 15.91 10.59 0.73
C ARG A 75 14.64 10.13 1.42
N ILE A 76 14.02 11.06 2.15
CA ILE A 76 12.79 10.84 2.91
C ILE A 76 11.72 11.86 2.47
N THR A 77 10.44 11.53 2.65
CA THR A 77 9.29 12.42 2.42
C THR A 77 8.31 12.28 3.58
N LYS A 78 7.39 13.24 3.72
CA LYS A 78 6.26 13.14 4.66
C LYS A 78 5.49 11.82 4.56
N TYR A 79 5.30 11.27 3.36
CA TYR A 79 4.57 10.01 3.22
C TYR A 79 5.22 8.81 3.93
N HIS A 80 6.55 8.81 4.09
CA HIS A 80 7.24 7.72 4.80
C HIS A 80 6.89 7.70 6.29
N CYS A 81 6.39 8.80 6.87
CA CYS A 81 6.01 8.79 8.28
C CYS A 81 4.70 8.05 8.55
N LEU A 82 3.88 7.73 7.54
CA LEU A 82 2.63 7.02 7.79
C LEU A 82 2.85 5.51 7.94
N PRO A 83 2.20 4.84 8.91
CA PRO A 83 2.26 3.38 9.02
C PRO A 83 1.58 2.68 7.83
N THR A 84 0.78 3.39 7.04
CA THR A 84 0.20 2.88 5.79
C THR A 84 1.16 2.94 4.60
N SER A 85 2.38 3.45 4.79
CA SER A 85 3.46 3.42 3.81
C SER A 85 4.40 2.25 4.08
N LEU A 86 4.44 1.31 3.14
CA LEU A 86 5.20 0.07 3.29
C LEU A 86 6.56 0.18 2.60
N ILE A 87 7.64 0.17 3.38
CA ILE A 87 9.02 0.17 2.87
C ILE A 87 9.45 -1.28 2.65
N ILE A 88 9.53 -1.69 1.38
CA ILE A 88 9.95 -3.02 0.98
C ILE A 88 11.43 -2.97 0.59
N VAL A 89 12.22 -3.91 1.09
CA VAL A 89 13.64 -4.05 0.82
C VAL A 89 13.95 -5.40 0.21
N ALA A 90 14.97 -5.43 -0.64
CA ALA A 90 15.65 -6.64 -1.04
C ALA A 90 17.02 -6.69 -0.35
N LEU A 91 17.29 -7.75 0.39
CA LEU A 91 18.51 -7.95 1.14
C LEU A 91 19.36 -9.07 0.55
N GLN A 92 20.66 -8.87 0.53
CA GLN A 92 21.65 -9.93 0.33
C GLN A 92 22.69 -9.82 1.43
N ASP A 93 22.90 -10.90 2.18
CA ASP A 93 23.83 -10.96 3.32
C ASP A 93 23.64 -9.79 4.32
N GLY A 94 22.37 -9.46 4.62
CA GLY A 94 22.00 -8.37 5.53
C GLY A 94 22.16 -6.95 4.98
N LYS A 95 22.54 -6.79 3.71
CA LYS A 95 22.69 -5.48 3.04
C LYS A 95 21.52 -5.21 2.11
N VAL A 96 20.95 -4.01 2.19
CA VAL A 96 19.89 -3.58 1.28
C VAL A 96 20.47 -3.31 -0.11
N ILE A 97 20.05 -4.11 -1.10
CA ILE A 97 20.46 -3.99 -2.51
C ILE A 97 19.34 -3.44 -3.40
N GLY A 98 18.11 -3.38 -2.90
CA GLY A 98 16.98 -2.77 -3.57
C GLY A 98 15.90 -2.32 -2.58
N THR A 99 15.12 -1.34 -2.97
CA THR A 99 14.02 -0.81 -2.16
C THR A 99 12.90 -0.27 -3.05
N VAL A 100 11.66 -0.34 -2.55
CA VAL A 100 10.46 0.31 -3.10
C VAL A 100 9.51 0.65 -1.95
N THR A 101 8.83 1.78 -2.03
CA THR A 101 7.82 2.17 -1.04
C THR A 101 6.44 2.16 -1.66
N HIS A 102 5.50 1.46 -1.03
CA HIS A 102 4.08 1.51 -1.35
C HIS A 102 3.37 2.51 -0.43
N VAL A 103 2.92 3.64 -0.96
CA VAL A 103 2.20 4.67 -0.20
C VAL A 103 0.70 4.52 -0.43
N LEU A 104 -0.04 4.08 0.59
CA LEU A 104 -1.50 4.00 0.52
C LEU A 104 -2.13 5.39 0.70
N ASP A 105 -3.14 5.71 -0.12
CA ASP A 105 -3.83 7.00 -0.07
C ASP A 105 -4.49 7.24 1.30
N SER A 106 -4.37 8.47 1.79
CA SER A 106 -4.85 8.90 3.10
C SER A 106 -5.21 10.38 3.05
N GLN A 107 -5.60 10.96 4.19
CA GLN A 107 -5.82 12.41 4.27
C GLN A 107 -4.53 13.23 4.13
N LEU A 108 -3.35 12.62 4.31
CA LEU A 108 -2.06 13.22 3.98
C LEU A 108 -1.85 13.32 2.45
N GLY A 109 -2.65 12.58 1.67
CA GLY A 109 -2.57 12.49 0.22
C GLY A 109 -1.51 11.51 -0.28
N LEU A 110 -1.27 11.58 -1.59
CA LEU A 110 -0.22 10.86 -2.31
C LEU A 110 0.82 11.83 -2.87
N PRO A 111 2.08 11.42 -3.08
CA PRO A 111 3.09 12.25 -3.75
C PRO A 111 2.59 12.85 -5.07
N SER A 112 1.81 12.10 -5.85
CA SER A 112 1.24 12.51 -7.12
C SER A 112 0.19 13.63 -7.03
N ASP A 113 -0.41 13.90 -5.87
CA ASP A 113 -1.48 14.91 -5.73
C ASP A 113 -1.03 16.32 -6.11
N SER A 114 0.28 16.59 -5.98
CA SER A 114 0.86 17.86 -6.42
C SER A 114 0.84 18.07 -7.94
N ALA A 115 0.62 17.01 -8.72
CA ALA A 115 0.77 17.00 -10.17
C ALA A 115 -0.47 16.48 -10.94
N ILE A 116 -1.32 15.66 -10.31
CA ILE A 116 -2.52 15.09 -10.95
C ILE A 116 -3.73 15.14 -10.01
N ASP A 117 -4.93 15.23 -10.61
CA ASP A 117 -6.19 15.16 -9.87
C ASP A 117 -6.69 13.72 -9.76
N LEU A 118 -6.72 13.20 -8.53
CA LEU A 118 -7.26 11.88 -8.18
C LEU A 118 -8.68 11.95 -7.58
N SER A 119 -9.29 13.14 -7.54
CA SER A 119 -10.58 13.38 -6.87
C SER A 119 -11.69 12.47 -7.37
N GLU A 120 -11.79 12.23 -8.67
CA GLU A 120 -12.80 11.33 -9.24
C GLU A 120 -12.62 9.87 -8.80
N MET A 121 -11.38 9.40 -8.72
CA MET A 121 -11.08 8.04 -8.23
C MET A 121 -11.45 7.91 -6.74
N ARG A 122 -11.14 8.93 -5.94
CA ARG A 122 -11.50 9.02 -4.52
C ARG A 122 -13.02 9.15 -4.30
N LYS A 123 -13.71 9.92 -5.13
CA LYS A 123 -15.18 10.11 -5.06
C LYS A 123 -15.92 8.80 -5.29
N LYS A 124 -15.43 7.96 -6.21
CA LYS A 124 -15.90 6.58 -6.46
C LYS A 124 -15.51 5.59 -5.35
N GLY A 125 -14.82 6.05 -4.32
CA GLY A 125 -14.35 5.24 -3.20
C GLY A 125 -13.38 4.14 -3.62
N ASN A 126 -12.57 4.39 -4.64
CA ASN A 126 -11.49 3.50 -4.99
C ASN A 126 -10.37 3.63 -3.96
N ARG A 127 -9.77 2.50 -3.59
CA ARG A 127 -8.54 2.48 -2.82
C ARG A 127 -7.36 2.67 -3.78
N ILE A 128 -6.61 3.74 -3.56
CA ILE A 128 -5.51 4.14 -4.43
C ILE A 128 -4.22 4.00 -3.64
N ALA A 129 -3.15 3.58 -4.31
CA ALA A 129 -1.81 3.65 -3.75
C ALA A 129 -0.81 4.12 -4.79
N GLU A 130 0.23 4.81 -4.35
CA GLU A 130 1.36 5.17 -5.18
C GLU A 130 2.54 4.24 -4.91
N VAL A 131 3.12 3.70 -5.98
CA VAL A 131 4.41 3.04 -5.91
C VAL A 131 5.48 4.09 -6.12
N SER A 132 6.30 4.31 -5.10
CA SER A 132 7.33 5.34 -5.06
C SER A 132 8.67 4.77 -4.59
N SER A 133 9.68 5.64 -4.51
CA SER A 133 10.97 5.32 -3.88
C SER A 133 11.62 4.02 -4.39
N LEU A 134 11.60 3.78 -5.71
CA LEU A 134 12.21 2.60 -6.31
C LEU A 134 13.71 2.82 -6.58
N ALA A 135 14.57 2.05 -5.91
CA ALA A 135 16.00 2.03 -6.17
C ALA A 135 16.57 0.61 -6.12
N VAL A 136 17.60 0.37 -6.94
CA VAL A 136 18.37 -0.89 -6.96
C VAL A 136 19.85 -0.50 -7.04
N ARG A 137 20.71 -1.18 -6.30
CA ARG A 137 22.15 -0.93 -6.29
C ARG A 137 22.78 -1.23 -7.66
N LYS A 138 23.76 -0.43 -8.10
CA LYS A 138 24.29 -0.45 -9.49
C LYS A 138 24.70 -1.85 -9.99
N GLY A 139 25.33 -2.68 -9.17
CA GLY A 139 25.75 -4.04 -9.52
C GLY A 139 24.60 -5.04 -9.77
N PHE A 140 23.40 -4.73 -9.30
CA PHE A 140 22.22 -5.61 -9.32
C PHE A 140 21.18 -5.21 -10.39
N ARG A 141 21.56 -4.32 -11.32
CA ARG A 141 20.66 -3.80 -12.38
C ARG A 141 20.77 -4.57 -13.72
N ARG A 142 21.42 -5.74 -13.71
CA ARG A 142 21.79 -6.48 -14.94
C ARG A 142 20.60 -7.21 -15.58
N SER A 143 19.67 -7.72 -14.77
CA SER A 143 18.40 -8.30 -15.25
C SER A 143 17.20 -7.55 -14.68
N HIS A 144 16.01 -7.93 -15.13
CA HIS A 144 14.75 -7.42 -14.58
C HIS A 144 14.30 -8.18 -13.32
N ALA A 145 15.01 -9.24 -12.92
CA ALA A 145 14.56 -10.16 -11.88
C ALA A 145 14.31 -9.45 -10.54
N LEU A 146 15.25 -8.62 -10.08
CA LEU A 146 15.12 -7.93 -8.79
C LEU A 146 14.00 -6.87 -8.80
N LEU A 147 13.83 -6.15 -9.91
CA LEU A 147 12.72 -5.21 -10.10
C LEU A 147 11.38 -5.95 -10.02
N PHE A 148 11.25 -7.06 -10.76
CA PHE A 148 10.02 -7.85 -10.77
C PHE A 148 9.76 -8.52 -9.44
N ALA A 149 10.79 -8.96 -8.72
CA ALA A 149 10.62 -9.57 -7.42
C ALA A 149 10.12 -8.54 -6.36
N LEU A 150 10.70 -7.33 -6.33
CA LEU A 150 10.21 -6.22 -5.49
C LEU A 150 8.77 -5.84 -5.84
N THR A 151 8.48 -5.66 -7.12
CA THR A 151 7.14 -5.24 -7.57
C THR A 151 6.11 -6.36 -7.45
N ARG A 152 6.51 -7.62 -7.53
CA ARG A 152 5.65 -8.77 -7.25
C ARG A 152 5.27 -8.83 -5.77
N TYR A 153 6.24 -8.69 -4.85
CA TYR A 153 5.93 -8.64 -3.42
C TYR A 153 4.89 -7.55 -3.13
N MET A 154 5.17 -6.35 -3.64
CA MET A 154 4.28 -5.21 -3.50
C MET A 154 2.92 -5.43 -4.16
N PHE A 155 2.85 -6.08 -5.33
CA PHE A 155 1.60 -6.39 -6.03
C PHE A 155 0.71 -7.30 -5.20
N HIS A 156 1.27 -8.37 -4.62
CA HIS A 156 0.52 -9.26 -3.74
C HIS A 156 0.06 -8.54 -2.48
N TYR A 157 0.93 -7.74 -1.85
CA TYR A 157 0.52 -6.91 -0.72
C TYR A 157 -0.64 -5.97 -1.10
N ALA A 158 -0.47 -5.18 -2.16
CA ALA A 158 -1.44 -4.18 -2.58
C ALA A 158 -2.79 -4.82 -2.92
N HIS A 159 -2.78 -5.92 -3.66
CA HIS A 159 -3.99 -6.57 -4.15
C HIS A 159 -4.67 -7.45 -3.08
N LYS A 160 -3.90 -8.29 -2.35
CA LYS A 160 -4.47 -9.30 -1.44
C LYS A 160 -4.63 -8.82 0.01
N ILE A 161 -3.82 -7.86 0.45
CA ILE A 161 -3.81 -7.39 1.85
C ILE A 161 -4.41 -5.99 1.91
N ALA A 162 -3.83 -5.06 1.16
CA ALA A 162 -4.28 -3.68 1.19
C ALA A 162 -5.55 -3.43 0.36
N GLY A 163 -5.98 -4.35 -0.51
CA GLY A 163 -7.22 -4.20 -1.28
C GLY A 163 -7.24 -2.99 -2.21
N VAL A 164 -6.09 -2.67 -2.80
CA VAL A 164 -5.90 -1.52 -3.68
C VAL A 164 -6.59 -1.78 -5.03
N ASP A 165 -7.40 -0.82 -5.46
CA ASP A 165 -8.08 -0.84 -6.76
C ASP A 165 -7.14 -0.33 -7.87
N TYR A 166 -6.37 0.72 -7.57
CA TYR A 166 -5.49 1.39 -8.54
C TYR A 166 -4.11 1.71 -7.97
N TRP A 167 -3.10 1.42 -8.77
CA TRP A 167 -1.74 1.90 -8.56
C TRP A 167 -1.42 3.11 -9.40
N ILE A 168 -0.70 4.05 -8.80
CA ILE A 168 -0.15 5.24 -9.43
C ILE A 168 1.38 5.13 -9.43
N ILE A 169 2.03 5.54 -10.53
CA ILE A 169 3.48 5.73 -10.60
C ILE A 169 3.84 7.06 -11.27
N GLY A 170 4.83 7.75 -10.71
CA GLY A 170 5.54 8.85 -11.37
C GLY A 170 6.80 8.33 -12.05
N VAL A 171 6.89 8.45 -13.37
CA VAL A 171 8.02 7.93 -14.14
C VAL A 171 8.59 8.96 -15.11
N ARG A 172 9.89 8.83 -15.39
CA ARG A 172 10.53 9.60 -16.47
C ARG A 172 9.93 9.20 -17.81
N ASP A 173 9.89 10.19 -18.70
CA ASP A 173 9.41 10.09 -20.07
C ASP A 173 9.92 8.85 -20.83
N ASN A 174 11.22 8.66 -20.83
CA ASN A 174 11.90 7.59 -21.57
C ASN A 174 11.66 6.17 -21.03
N VAL A 175 10.88 6.02 -19.95
CA VAL A 175 10.49 4.71 -19.40
C VAL A 175 8.97 4.56 -19.27
N ALA A 176 8.17 5.57 -19.65
CA ALA A 176 6.71 5.48 -19.60
C ALA A 176 6.20 4.34 -20.50
N SER A 177 6.65 4.32 -21.76
CA SER A 177 6.35 3.27 -22.75
C SER A 177 6.70 1.85 -22.25
N TYR A 178 7.73 1.72 -21.40
CA TYR A 178 8.11 0.45 -20.79
C TYR A 178 7.05 -0.05 -19.79
N TYR A 179 6.60 0.80 -18.87
CA TYR A 179 5.57 0.44 -17.88
C TYR A 179 4.19 0.25 -18.48
N GLU A 180 3.85 1.03 -19.53
CA GLU A 180 2.63 0.81 -20.34
C GLU A 180 2.66 -0.58 -20.99
N ALA A 181 3.80 -0.97 -21.57
CA ALA A 181 3.93 -2.25 -22.22
C ALA A 181 3.86 -3.42 -21.24
N ILE A 182 4.60 -3.38 -20.13
CA ILE A 182 4.79 -4.58 -19.30
C ILE A 182 3.69 -4.79 -18.26
N PHE A 183 3.13 -3.71 -17.71
CA PHE A 183 2.14 -3.71 -16.63
C PHE A 183 0.82 -3.05 -17.02
N PHE A 184 0.67 -2.65 -18.29
CA PHE A 184 -0.58 -2.11 -18.83
C PHE A 184 -1.04 -0.82 -18.14
N PHE A 185 -0.06 -0.07 -17.61
CA PHE A 185 -0.30 1.27 -17.12
C PHE A 185 -0.86 2.16 -18.23
N LYS A 186 -1.72 3.11 -17.85
CA LYS A 186 -2.28 4.14 -18.72
C LYS A 186 -1.77 5.49 -18.26
N ARG A 187 -1.47 6.42 -19.19
CA ARG A 187 -1.12 7.79 -18.82
C ARG A 187 -2.33 8.56 -18.32
N PHE A 188 -2.13 9.41 -17.32
CA PHE A 188 -3.06 10.52 -17.10
C PHE A 188 -3.02 11.48 -18.29
N LYS A 189 -4.16 12.14 -18.58
CA LYS A 189 -4.25 13.17 -19.63
C LYS A 189 -3.64 14.50 -19.16
N THR A 190 -2.41 14.45 -18.66
CA THR A 190 -1.65 15.62 -18.21
C THR A 190 -0.38 15.73 -19.03
N LYS A 191 0.11 16.97 -19.20
CA LYS A 191 1.44 17.19 -19.79
C LYS A 191 2.51 16.64 -18.83
N LYS A 192 3.72 16.48 -19.35
CA LYS A 192 4.89 16.16 -18.55
C LYS A 192 5.07 17.28 -17.50
N ILE A 193 4.92 16.97 -16.22
CA ILE A 193 4.91 17.97 -15.13
C ILE A 193 6.17 17.79 -14.29
N ALA A 194 6.86 18.90 -13.99
CA ALA A 194 7.83 18.93 -12.91
C ALA A 194 7.07 18.88 -11.59
N HIS A 195 7.49 18.03 -10.67
CA HIS A 195 6.84 17.85 -9.37
C HIS A 195 7.88 17.95 -8.27
N GLY A 196 7.49 18.44 -7.09
CA GLY A 196 8.41 18.87 -6.02
C GLY A 196 9.30 17.78 -5.41
N PHE A 197 9.22 16.54 -5.91
CA PHE A 197 9.99 15.41 -5.42
C PHE A 197 11.24 15.07 -6.25
N VAL A 198 11.40 15.69 -7.44
CA VAL A 198 12.59 15.56 -8.32
C VAL A 198 12.95 16.89 -8.98
N LYS A 199 14.25 17.17 -9.08
CA LYS A 199 14.83 18.33 -9.77
C LYS A 199 14.83 18.12 -11.29
N ASP A 200 14.37 19.13 -12.04
CA ASP A 200 14.47 19.27 -13.50
C ASP A 200 14.12 18.01 -14.32
N SER A 201 13.22 17.18 -13.80
CA SER A 201 12.82 15.93 -14.43
C SER A 201 11.31 15.88 -14.60
N PRO A 202 10.79 16.50 -15.68
CA PRO A 202 9.36 16.42 -15.92
C PRO A 202 8.99 14.94 -16.11
N SER A 203 7.90 14.51 -15.47
CA SER A 203 7.51 13.10 -15.37
C SER A 203 6.12 12.88 -15.94
N TYR A 204 5.85 11.66 -16.42
CA TYR A 204 4.49 11.19 -16.64
C TYR A 204 4.00 10.50 -15.38
N PHE A 205 2.73 10.74 -15.06
CA PHE A 205 2.02 9.93 -14.10
C PHE A 205 1.20 8.89 -14.85
N LEU A 206 1.30 7.65 -14.38
CA LEU A 206 0.59 6.52 -14.95
C LEU A 206 -0.26 5.85 -13.88
N TYR A 207 -1.35 5.20 -14.29
CA TYR A 207 -2.17 4.38 -13.41
C TYR A 207 -2.48 3.01 -14.00
N MET A 208 -2.63 1.98 -13.16
CA MET A 208 -3.14 0.67 -13.54
C MET A 208 -4.24 0.23 -12.58
N SER A 209 -5.26 -0.46 -13.09
CA SER A 209 -6.22 -1.18 -12.24
C SER A 209 -5.62 -2.52 -11.85
N LEU A 210 -5.76 -2.91 -10.58
CA LEU A 210 -5.32 -4.22 -10.09
C LEU A 210 -6.38 -5.30 -10.32
N GLY A 211 -7.67 -4.93 -10.37
CA GLY A 211 -8.77 -5.89 -10.48
C GLY A 211 -8.81 -6.69 -11.78
N ASP A 212 -8.34 -6.12 -12.89
CA ASP A 212 -8.28 -6.76 -14.21
C ASP A 212 -6.86 -7.16 -14.63
N SER A 213 -5.91 -7.11 -13.69
CA SER A 213 -4.50 -7.32 -13.98
C SER A 213 -4.20 -8.76 -14.39
N GLU A 214 -4.74 -9.76 -13.70
CA GLU A 214 -4.49 -11.18 -14.00
C GLU A 214 -4.85 -11.55 -15.44
N GLU A 215 -6.04 -11.16 -15.89
CA GLU A 215 -6.51 -11.42 -17.26
C GLU A 215 -5.59 -10.76 -18.31
N LYS A 216 -5.17 -9.52 -18.07
CA LYS A 216 -4.24 -8.81 -18.98
C LYS A 216 -2.89 -9.49 -19.04
N PHE A 217 -2.37 -9.94 -17.91
CA PHE A 217 -1.11 -10.67 -17.85
C PHE A 217 -1.23 -12.00 -18.59
N LEU A 218 -2.26 -12.81 -18.31
CA LEU A 218 -2.53 -14.07 -19.01
C LEU A 218 -2.55 -13.83 -20.53
N ARG A 219 -3.37 -12.90 -21.01
CA ARG A 219 -3.49 -12.60 -22.45
C ARG A 219 -2.17 -12.25 -23.13
N CYS A 220 -1.28 -11.52 -22.45
CA CYS A 220 -0.06 -10.98 -23.08
C CYS A 220 1.20 -11.84 -22.86
N TYR A 221 1.21 -12.70 -21.84
CA TYR A 221 2.40 -13.45 -21.43
C TYR A 221 2.23 -14.97 -21.52
N ASN A 222 1.02 -15.53 -21.60
CA ASN A 222 0.79 -16.97 -21.53
C ASN A 222 1.61 -17.78 -22.55
N SER A 223 1.81 -17.26 -23.77
CA SER A 223 2.60 -17.91 -24.82
C SER A 223 4.11 -17.65 -24.75
N LYS A 224 4.58 -16.84 -23.80
CA LYS A 224 6.01 -16.48 -23.69
C LYS A 224 6.78 -17.54 -22.88
N PRO A 225 8.08 -17.75 -23.18
CA PRO A 225 8.92 -18.62 -22.38
C PRO A 225 9.01 -18.13 -20.92
N LEU A 226 9.26 -19.06 -19.98
CA LEU A 226 9.20 -18.79 -18.53
C LEU A 226 10.03 -17.59 -18.08
N ASN A 227 11.23 -17.40 -18.64
CA ASN A 227 12.10 -16.28 -18.32
C ASN A 227 11.60 -14.93 -18.87
N LYS A 228 10.50 -14.89 -19.63
CA LYS A 228 9.85 -13.66 -20.13
C LYS A 228 8.37 -13.57 -19.75
N ASN A 229 7.89 -14.54 -18.99
CA ASN A 229 6.47 -14.72 -18.71
C ASN A 229 6.11 -14.11 -17.35
N LEU A 230 5.71 -12.83 -17.37
CA LEU A 230 5.27 -12.17 -16.14
C LEU A 230 3.97 -12.74 -15.58
N TYR A 231 3.11 -13.37 -16.39
CA TYR A 231 1.93 -14.05 -15.85
C TYR A 231 2.33 -15.21 -14.95
N HIS A 232 3.23 -16.08 -15.43
CA HIS A 232 3.77 -17.17 -14.64
C HIS A 232 4.50 -16.64 -13.39
N PHE A 233 5.28 -15.57 -13.55
CA PHE A 233 6.02 -14.99 -12.44
C PHE A 233 5.11 -14.37 -11.37
N TYR A 234 4.02 -13.68 -11.72
CA TYR A 234 3.14 -12.99 -10.75
C TYR A 234 1.98 -13.82 -10.22
N PHE A 235 1.45 -14.78 -10.97
CA PHE A 235 0.18 -15.44 -10.63
C PHE A 235 0.28 -16.96 -10.45
N HIS A 236 1.18 -17.65 -11.14
CA HIS A 236 1.26 -19.13 -11.07
C HIS A 236 2.17 -19.67 -9.98
N THR A 237 3.15 -18.89 -9.53
CA THR A 237 4.07 -19.32 -8.46
C THR A 237 3.51 -18.90 -7.11
N ASP A 238 3.73 -19.71 -6.06
CA ASP A 238 3.25 -19.35 -4.72
C ASP A 238 3.86 -18.00 -4.33
N PHE A 239 3.02 -17.03 -3.98
CA PHE A 239 3.47 -15.67 -3.65
C PHE A 239 4.42 -15.66 -2.45
N ARG A 240 4.36 -16.70 -1.60
CA ARG A 240 5.27 -16.94 -0.48
C ARG A 240 6.68 -17.33 -0.92
N GLU A 241 6.88 -17.75 -2.17
CA GLU A 241 8.24 -17.99 -2.73
C GLU A 241 9.08 -16.72 -2.78
N ILE A 242 8.44 -15.54 -2.88
CA ILE A 242 9.16 -14.27 -3.00
C ILE A 242 9.42 -13.61 -1.66
N GLY A 243 8.60 -13.87 -0.65
CA GLY A 243 8.79 -13.22 0.63
C GLY A 243 7.79 -13.67 1.68
N ASN A 244 8.07 -13.27 2.91
CA ASN A 244 7.21 -13.50 4.06
C ASN A 244 6.17 -12.37 4.18
N TYR A 245 4.90 -12.74 4.41
CA TYR A 245 3.77 -11.83 4.59
C TYR A 245 3.10 -11.99 5.97
N ASP A 246 3.66 -12.82 6.86
CA ASP A 246 3.08 -13.17 8.17
C ASP A 246 2.92 -11.96 9.09
N GLN A 247 3.71 -10.91 8.85
CA GLN A 247 3.60 -9.64 9.55
C GLN A 247 2.26 -8.91 9.32
N PHE A 248 1.52 -9.25 8.27
CA PHE A 248 0.18 -8.69 8.00
C PHE A 248 -0.92 -9.56 8.59
N LYS A 249 -0.71 -10.08 9.80
CA LYS A 249 -1.75 -10.80 10.54
C LYS A 249 -2.99 -9.91 10.62
N TYR A 250 -4.17 -10.49 10.39
CA TYR A 250 -5.45 -9.78 10.26
C TYR A 250 -5.58 -8.87 9.03
N ASN A 251 -4.76 -9.06 7.98
CA ASN A 251 -4.85 -8.33 6.71
C ASN A 251 -4.93 -6.80 6.88
N LEU A 252 -4.25 -6.25 7.88
CA LEU A 252 -4.20 -4.81 8.09
C LEU A 252 -3.12 -4.19 7.20
N PRO A 253 -3.43 -3.14 6.43
CA PRO A 253 -2.45 -2.44 5.61
C PRO A 253 -1.70 -1.37 6.43
N ILE A 254 -1.26 -1.74 7.63
CA ILE A 254 -0.47 -0.87 8.52
C ILE A 254 0.80 -1.61 8.95
N ASN A 255 1.91 -0.87 9.01
CA ASN A 255 3.19 -1.34 9.50
C ASN A 255 3.91 -0.18 10.18
N TYR A 256 3.95 -0.20 11.51
CA TYR A 256 4.72 0.76 12.30
C TYR A 256 6.19 0.39 12.19
N CYS A 257 6.94 1.12 11.36
CA CYS A 257 8.37 0.89 11.11
C CYS A 257 9.29 1.79 11.97
N PHE A 258 8.68 2.66 12.77
CA PHE A 258 9.36 3.73 13.49
C PHE A 258 8.91 3.72 14.94
N ASP A 259 9.86 3.43 15.82
CA ASP A 259 9.76 3.75 17.24
C ASP A 259 9.94 5.26 17.48
N ARG A 260 9.90 5.68 18.75
CA ARG A 260 9.96 7.10 19.14
C ARG A 260 11.24 7.77 18.67
N ASP A 261 12.36 7.10 18.90
CA ASP A 261 13.68 7.67 18.73
C ASP A 261 13.99 7.78 17.25
N SER A 262 13.68 6.74 16.47
CA SER A 262 13.81 6.76 15.02
C SER A 262 12.86 7.74 14.35
N PHE A 263 11.60 7.84 14.79
CA PHE A 263 10.66 8.81 14.27
C PHE A 263 11.18 10.23 14.49
N THR A 264 11.63 10.54 15.71
CA THR A 264 12.21 11.84 16.07
C THR A 264 13.45 12.13 15.22
N ASN A 265 14.39 11.20 15.17
CA ASN A 265 15.65 11.32 14.44
C ASN A 265 15.41 11.60 12.94
N TYR A 266 14.53 10.82 12.28
CA TYR A 266 14.29 10.99 10.85
C TYR A 266 13.41 12.21 10.53
N PHE A 267 12.28 12.38 11.22
CA PHE A 267 11.24 13.31 10.80
C PHE A 267 11.23 14.64 11.55
N ARG A 268 11.80 14.72 12.76
CA ARG A 268 11.89 15.99 13.52
C ARG A 268 13.29 16.60 13.47
N GLU A 269 14.33 15.79 13.55
CA GLU A 269 15.71 16.30 13.64
C GLU A 269 16.36 16.43 12.26
N LYS A 270 16.61 15.31 11.57
CA LYS A 270 17.41 15.30 10.32
C LYS A 270 16.72 16.01 9.17
N GLU A 271 15.49 15.62 8.86
CA GLU A 271 14.78 16.16 7.68
C GLU A 271 13.76 17.25 8.06
N ARG A 272 13.51 17.46 9.37
CA ARG A 272 12.56 18.45 9.90
C ARG A 272 11.22 18.46 9.16
N ILE A 273 10.77 17.27 8.74
CA ILE A 273 9.57 17.09 7.92
C ILE A 273 8.34 17.55 8.70
N ILE A 274 8.25 17.23 9.99
CA ILE A 274 7.08 17.59 10.81
C ILE A 274 6.89 19.11 10.86
N ASP A 275 7.97 19.88 10.94
CA ASP A 275 7.93 21.36 10.98
C ASP A 275 7.24 21.94 9.73
N SER A 276 7.42 21.29 8.58
CA SER A 276 6.90 21.73 7.28
C SER A 276 5.43 21.37 7.02
N LEU A 277 4.82 20.54 7.86
CA LEU A 277 3.45 20.08 7.69
C LEU A 277 2.43 21.14 8.14
N SER A 278 1.33 21.27 7.40
CA SER A 278 0.16 22.03 7.85
C SER A 278 -0.50 21.36 9.08
N ASP A 279 -1.31 22.11 9.83
CA ASP A 279 -2.03 21.55 11.00
C ASP A 279 -2.94 20.37 10.65
N LYS A 280 -3.48 20.33 9.43
CA LYS A 280 -4.24 19.18 8.94
C LYS A 280 -3.35 17.98 8.77
N GLU A 281 -2.21 18.13 8.10
CA GLU A 281 -1.28 17.03 7.85
C GLU A 281 -0.62 16.54 9.13
N LYS A 282 -0.22 17.45 10.03
CA LYS A 282 0.23 17.10 11.38
C LYS A 282 -0.83 16.26 12.08
N PHE A 283 -2.07 16.74 12.17
CA PHE A 283 -3.15 15.96 12.80
C PHE A 283 -3.26 14.54 12.24
N GLU A 284 -3.19 14.35 10.92
CA GLU A 284 -3.28 13.01 10.30
C GLU A 284 -2.10 12.10 10.67
N VAL A 285 -0.86 12.64 10.65
CA VAL A 285 0.33 11.90 11.07
C VAL A 285 0.21 11.53 12.54
N LEU A 286 -0.07 12.50 13.41
CA LEU A 286 -0.11 12.29 14.85
C LEU A 286 -1.24 11.32 15.25
N ASN A 287 -2.40 11.42 14.61
CA ASN A 287 -3.53 10.52 14.82
C ASN A 287 -3.20 9.07 14.42
N ALA A 288 -2.26 8.85 13.51
CA ALA A 288 -1.80 7.51 13.15
C ALA A 288 -0.96 6.84 14.24
N TYR A 289 -0.29 7.62 15.11
CA TYR A 289 0.60 7.12 16.15
C TYR A 289 0.00 7.19 17.57
N ILE A 290 -1.01 8.05 17.82
CA ILE A 290 -1.53 8.32 19.18
C ILE A 290 -1.94 7.09 19.99
N GLN A 291 -2.44 6.07 19.32
CA GLN A 291 -2.90 4.85 19.99
C GLN A 291 -1.76 3.95 20.43
N ILE A 292 -0.62 4.02 19.75
CA ILE A 292 0.51 3.12 19.97
C ILE A 292 1.59 3.80 20.81
N TYR A 293 1.75 5.11 20.60
CA TYR A 293 2.75 5.89 21.28
C TYR A 293 2.25 7.29 21.67
N PRO A 294 1.32 7.40 22.63
CA PRO A 294 0.87 8.70 23.14
C PRO A 294 2.01 9.59 23.66
N GLU A 295 3.16 9.00 24.01
CA GLU A 295 4.38 9.72 24.40
C GLU A 295 5.14 10.40 23.25
N PHE A 296 4.77 10.18 21.98
CA PHE A 296 5.40 10.84 20.83
C PHE A 296 5.04 12.33 20.73
N PHE A 297 4.00 12.77 21.44
CA PHE A 297 3.40 14.08 21.23
C PHE A 297 3.82 15.11 22.25
N GLU A 298 4.11 16.31 21.76
CA GLU A 298 4.23 17.50 22.59
C GLU A 298 2.86 17.97 23.08
N GLU A 299 2.81 18.76 24.15
CA GLU A 299 1.54 19.24 24.74
C GLU A 299 0.67 20.01 23.72
N ALA A 300 1.29 20.78 22.83
CA ALA A 300 0.60 21.50 21.76
C ALA A 300 -0.04 20.56 20.71
N GLU A 301 0.63 19.45 20.39
CA GLU A 301 0.14 18.42 19.47
C GLU A 301 -1.04 17.66 20.09
N MET A 302 -1.00 17.40 21.40
CA MET A 302 -2.12 16.82 22.15
C MET A 302 -3.36 17.74 22.17
N LYS A 303 -3.17 19.06 22.21
CA LYS A 303 -4.28 20.03 22.09
C LYS A 303 -4.92 19.98 20.70
N LEU A 304 -4.12 19.86 19.63
CA LEU A 304 -4.64 19.71 18.27
C LEU A 304 -5.49 18.43 18.10
N LEU A 305 -5.06 17.33 18.74
CA LEU A 305 -5.76 16.04 18.65
C LEU A 305 -7.10 16.06 19.41
N THR A 306 -7.10 16.58 20.64
CA THR A 306 -8.30 16.64 21.49
C THR A 306 -9.38 17.57 20.93
N GLN A 307 -9.00 18.69 20.30
CA GLN A 307 -9.95 19.62 19.68
C GLN A 307 -10.66 19.05 18.44
N ARG A 308 -10.05 18.08 17.75
CA ARG A 308 -10.55 17.52 16.48
C ARG A 308 -11.13 16.11 16.61
N GLN A 309 -10.91 15.41 17.72
CA GLN A 309 -11.52 14.10 17.96
C GLN A 309 -13.02 14.24 18.30
N SER A 310 -13.87 14.09 17.28
CA SER A 310 -15.34 14.03 17.44
C SER A 310 -15.89 12.60 17.54
N ARG A 311 -15.06 11.56 17.41
CA ARG A 311 -15.50 10.17 17.22
C ARG A 311 -14.94 9.22 18.27
N ASN A 312 -15.83 8.45 18.90
CA ASN A 312 -15.48 7.39 19.84
C ASN A 312 -14.94 6.16 19.08
N GLY A 313 -13.66 5.85 19.28
CA GLY A 313 -13.02 4.58 18.88
C GLY A 313 -12.11 4.65 17.66
N VAL A 314 -11.03 3.88 17.72
CA VAL A 314 -10.03 3.71 16.66
C VAL A 314 -10.66 3.01 15.46
N ARG A 315 -10.37 3.49 14.24
CA ARG A 315 -10.78 2.83 13.00
C ARG A 315 -9.58 2.19 12.33
N TYR A 316 -9.68 0.91 12.05
CA TYR A 316 -8.67 0.12 11.35
C TYR A 316 -9.04 0.00 9.88
N LEU A 317 -8.11 0.30 8.98
CA LEU A 317 -8.26 0.02 7.55
C LEU A 317 -8.22 -1.49 7.32
N SER A 318 -9.04 -2.00 6.41
CA SER A 318 -9.08 -3.43 6.10
C SER A 318 -9.53 -3.70 4.67
N HIS A 319 -9.48 -4.96 4.27
CA HIS A 319 -10.11 -5.45 3.04
C HIS A 319 -10.71 -6.85 3.25
N TYR A 320 -11.60 -6.97 4.24
CA TYR A 320 -12.28 -8.23 4.49
C TYR A 320 -13.48 -8.38 3.57
N GLU A 321 -13.44 -9.39 2.70
CA GLU A 321 -14.61 -9.78 1.91
C GLU A 321 -15.77 -10.16 2.82
N ILE A 322 -16.97 -9.75 2.44
CA ILE A 322 -18.21 -10.06 3.15
C ILE A 322 -19.33 -10.34 2.17
N GLU A 323 -20.35 -11.01 2.67
CA GLU A 323 -21.67 -11.04 2.07
C GLU A 323 -22.64 -10.31 3.00
N ILE A 324 -23.60 -9.59 2.43
CA ILE A 324 -24.69 -8.99 3.20
C ILE A 324 -25.98 -9.77 2.99
N LEU A 325 -26.59 -10.14 4.11
CA LEU A 325 -27.75 -11.02 4.17
C LEU A 325 -28.89 -10.34 4.94
N SER A 326 -30.11 -10.47 4.44
CA SER A 326 -31.32 -9.93 5.07
C SER A 326 -31.80 -10.80 6.23
N LEU A 327 -32.35 -10.13 7.25
CA LEU A 327 -32.98 -10.75 8.41
C LEU A 327 -34.48 -10.91 8.17
N ASN A 328 -35.03 -12.12 8.33
CA ASN A 328 -36.46 -12.28 8.53
C ASN A 328 -36.74 -12.44 10.04
N GLN A 329 -37.55 -11.54 10.60
CA GLN A 329 -38.21 -11.78 11.88
C GLN A 329 -39.55 -12.47 11.58
N THR A 330 -39.69 -13.76 11.90
CA THR A 330 -41.02 -14.34 12.06
C THR A 330 -41.62 -13.77 13.34
N PRO A 331 -42.84 -13.21 13.34
CA PRO A 331 -43.47 -12.73 14.57
C PRO A 331 -43.51 -13.85 15.62
N GLY A 332 -42.85 -13.66 16.76
CA GLY A 332 -42.91 -14.57 17.92
C GLY A 332 -41.76 -15.56 18.10
N GLU A 333 -40.77 -15.65 17.20
CA GLU A 333 -39.64 -16.58 17.36
C GLU A 333 -38.31 -15.88 17.68
N ARG A 334 -37.55 -16.43 18.64
CA ARG A 334 -36.18 -16.00 18.99
C ARG A 334 -35.10 -16.45 17.99
N LYS A 335 -35.46 -17.25 16.98
CA LYS A 335 -34.51 -17.76 15.98
C LYS A 335 -34.49 -16.85 14.76
N ILE A 336 -33.37 -16.17 14.55
CA ILE A 336 -33.09 -15.41 13.34
C ILE A 336 -32.86 -16.40 12.19
N LEU A 337 -33.74 -16.37 11.19
CA LEU A 337 -33.55 -17.07 9.92
C LEU A 337 -32.93 -16.08 8.93
N VAL A 338 -31.73 -16.39 8.45
CA VAL A 338 -31.07 -15.67 7.36
C VAL A 338 -31.66 -16.17 6.05
N THR A 339 -32.36 -15.32 5.30
CA THR A 339 -33.22 -15.80 4.21
C THR A 339 -32.83 -15.33 2.82
N LYS A 340 -32.11 -14.20 2.68
CA LYS A 340 -31.81 -13.63 1.36
C LYS A 340 -30.43 -13.00 1.29
N PHE A 341 -29.69 -13.39 0.25
CA PHE A 341 -28.46 -12.74 -0.16
C PHE A 341 -28.75 -11.43 -0.90
N GLU A 342 -28.14 -10.33 -0.47
CA GLU A 342 -28.31 -9.02 -1.12
C GLU A 342 -27.15 -8.68 -2.06
N ALA A 343 -25.91 -8.78 -1.56
CA ALA A 343 -24.69 -8.47 -2.32
C ALA A 343 -23.42 -9.01 -1.65
N ASN A 344 -22.34 -9.03 -2.44
CA ASN A 344 -20.98 -9.16 -1.94
C ASN A 344 -20.37 -7.77 -1.73
N GLY A 345 -19.36 -7.69 -0.89
CA GLY A 345 -18.60 -6.47 -0.69
C GLY A 345 -17.36 -6.70 0.15
N PHE A 346 -16.80 -5.61 0.66
CA PHE A 346 -15.70 -5.67 1.58
C PHE A 346 -15.74 -4.56 2.62
N VAL A 347 -15.21 -4.88 3.80
CA VAL A 347 -15.03 -3.91 4.89
C VAL A 347 -13.83 -3.03 4.57
N MET A 348 -14.09 -1.75 4.32
CA MET A 348 -13.09 -0.72 4.05
C MET A 348 -12.34 -0.33 5.33
N ASN A 349 -13.09 -0.13 6.41
CA ASN A 349 -12.56 0.07 7.75
C ASN A 349 -13.59 -0.31 8.80
N PHE A 350 -13.13 -0.59 10.00
CA PHE A 350 -13.99 -0.96 11.13
C PHE A 350 -13.46 -0.39 12.45
N SER A 351 -14.32 -0.32 13.45
CA SER A 351 -14.00 -0.05 14.85
C SER A 351 -14.69 -1.10 15.73
N SER A 352 -14.56 -0.95 17.06
CA SER A 352 -15.31 -1.75 18.04
C SER A 352 -16.83 -1.69 17.88
N SER A 353 -17.37 -0.65 17.23
CA SER A 353 -18.82 -0.36 17.18
C SER A 353 -19.40 -0.16 15.77
N GLY A 354 -18.58 -0.10 14.72
CA GLY A 354 -19.12 0.14 13.39
C GLY A 354 -18.16 -0.11 12.24
N LEU A 355 -18.71 -0.28 11.04
CA LEU A 355 -17.99 -0.65 9.83
C LEU A 355 -18.35 0.30 8.69
N LEU A 356 -17.38 0.57 7.82
CA LEU A 356 -17.62 1.13 6.50
C LEU A 356 -17.41 0.01 5.48
N VAL A 357 -18.43 -0.26 4.67
CA VAL A 357 -18.44 -1.36 3.71
C VAL A 357 -18.66 -0.80 2.31
N LYS A 358 -17.92 -1.32 1.33
CA LYS A 358 -18.15 -1.09 -0.11
C LYS A 358 -18.73 -2.35 -0.72
N LEU A 359 -19.93 -2.26 -1.31
CA LEU A 359 -20.57 -3.38 -2.00
C LEU A 359 -20.19 -3.41 -3.48
N ASN A 360 -20.23 -4.57 -4.11
CA ASN A 360 -19.92 -4.73 -5.53
C ASN A 360 -20.95 -4.06 -6.46
N LYS A 361 -22.14 -3.76 -5.94
CA LYS A 361 -23.23 -3.07 -6.63
C LYS A 361 -23.97 -2.18 -5.65
N LYS A 362 -24.69 -1.19 -6.16
CA LYS A 362 -25.63 -0.40 -5.36
C LYS A 362 -26.85 -1.26 -5.01
N VAL A 363 -27.20 -1.29 -3.73
CA VAL A 363 -28.39 -1.96 -3.18
C VAL A 363 -29.15 -0.97 -2.29
N ASN A 364 -30.48 -1.02 -2.27
CA ASN A 364 -31.24 -0.23 -1.32
C ASN A 364 -31.27 -0.99 0.02
N LEU A 365 -30.53 -0.49 1.02
CA LEU A 365 -30.42 -1.12 2.32
C LEU A 365 -30.98 -0.19 3.38
N GLU A 366 -31.99 -0.68 4.09
CA GLU A 366 -32.63 -0.02 5.23
C GLU A 366 -32.83 -1.02 6.36
N GLY A 367 -32.62 -0.59 7.60
CA GLY A 367 -32.77 -1.43 8.78
C GLY A 367 -31.55 -2.29 9.11
N GLU A 368 -31.78 -3.52 9.54
CA GLU A 368 -30.77 -4.43 10.05
C GLU A 368 -30.45 -5.57 9.09
N TYR A 369 -29.18 -5.98 9.08
CA TYR A 369 -28.63 -7.02 8.23
C TYR A 369 -27.61 -7.86 9.00
N ILE A 370 -27.23 -8.98 8.40
CA ILE A 370 -26.08 -9.76 8.82
C ILE A 370 -24.97 -9.60 7.79
N LEU A 371 -23.78 -9.23 8.27
CA LEU A 371 -22.55 -9.37 7.51
C LEU A 371 -21.99 -10.77 7.75
N ARG A 372 -21.86 -11.56 6.68
CA ARG A 372 -21.21 -12.86 6.70
C ARG A 372 -19.76 -12.72 6.27
N PHE A 373 -18.85 -13.09 7.16
CA PHE A 373 -17.41 -13.14 6.88
C PHE A 373 -16.99 -14.54 6.41
N PRO A 374 -15.97 -14.64 5.54
CA PRO A 374 -15.42 -15.93 5.11
C PRO A 374 -14.78 -16.65 6.31
N ALA A 375 -14.79 -17.98 6.27
CA ALA A 375 -14.38 -18.84 7.39
C ALA A 375 -12.90 -18.69 7.85
N LYS A 376 -12.09 -17.94 7.11
CA LYS A 376 -10.65 -17.75 7.37
C LYS A 376 -10.33 -16.63 8.36
N ILE A 377 -11.33 -15.90 8.86
CA ILE A 377 -11.14 -14.78 9.81
C ILE A 377 -11.48 -15.28 11.23
N PRO A 378 -10.68 -14.95 12.26
CA PRO A 378 -10.91 -15.38 13.63
C PRO A 378 -12.00 -14.54 14.33
N ILE A 379 -13.15 -14.39 13.66
CA ILE A 379 -14.37 -13.76 14.18
C ILE A 379 -15.54 -14.70 13.96
N ASP A 380 -16.60 -14.51 14.74
CA ASP A 380 -17.88 -15.11 14.42
C ASP A 380 -18.23 -14.78 12.98
N LYS A 381 -18.61 -15.81 12.22
CA LYS A 381 -18.89 -15.69 10.78
C LYS A 381 -20.00 -14.68 10.48
N PHE A 382 -20.78 -14.27 11.48
CA PHE A 382 -21.94 -13.43 11.33
C PHE A 382 -21.87 -12.26 12.31
N LEU A 383 -22.06 -11.04 11.78
CA LEU A 383 -22.11 -9.82 12.56
C LEU A 383 -23.43 -9.08 12.27
N ARG A 384 -24.25 -8.87 13.29
CA ARG A 384 -25.51 -8.13 13.17
C ARG A 384 -25.23 -6.63 13.12
N VAL A 385 -25.75 -5.97 12.10
CA VAL A 385 -25.50 -4.57 11.83
C VAL A 385 -26.77 -3.81 11.46
N LYS A 386 -26.79 -2.51 11.75
CA LYS A 386 -27.81 -1.58 11.31
C LYS A 386 -27.21 -0.54 10.36
N VAL A 387 -27.89 -0.27 9.25
CA VAL A 387 -27.51 0.80 8.33
C VAL A 387 -27.69 2.14 9.04
N ILE A 388 -26.60 2.91 9.13
CA ILE A 388 -26.61 4.29 9.67
C ILE A 388 -26.64 5.30 8.55
N ARG A 389 -25.90 5.04 7.46
CA ARG A 389 -25.79 5.99 6.35
C ARG A 389 -25.41 5.28 5.07
N ASN A 390 -26.08 5.66 3.98
CA ASN A 390 -25.61 5.43 2.62
C ASN A 390 -24.59 6.52 2.29
N ALA A 391 -23.30 6.20 2.45
CA ALA A 391 -22.24 7.19 2.46
C ALA A 391 -22.05 7.83 1.08
N LYS A 392 -21.99 7.02 0.00
CA LYS A 392 -21.82 7.39 -1.43
C LYS A 392 -21.96 6.15 -2.34
N GLU A 393 -22.65 6.24 -3.48
CA GLU A 393 -22.81 5.17 -4.49
C GLU A 393 -23.18 3.79 -3.91
N ASN A 394 -22.18 2.95 -3.66
CA ASN A 394 -22.23 1.58 -3.12
C ASN A 394 -21.49 1.45 -1.75
N HIS A 395 -21.34 2.55 -1.01
CA HIS A 395 -20.69 2.59 0.30
C HIS A 395 -21.72 2.78 1.42
N TYR A 396 -21.59 1.98 2.47
CA TYR A 396 -22.55 1.88 3.55
C TYR A 396 -21.82 1.93 4.89
N SER A 397 -22.28 2.83 5.76
CA SER A 397 -21.86 2.88 7.16
C SER A 397 -22.83 2.06 7.99
N PHE A 398 -22.27 1.11 8.71
CA PHE A 398 -23.00 0.20 9.59
C PHE A 398 -22.60 0.43 11.04
N MET A 399 -23.58 0.36 11.94
CA MET A 399 -23.37 0.22 13.38
C MET A 399 -23.56 -1.25 13.76
N ILE A 400 -22.71 -1.78 14.62
CA ILE A 400 -22.85 -3.13 15.16
C ILE A 400 -23.93 -3.06 16.24
N THR A 401 -25.03 -3.79 16.07
CA THR A 401 -26.15 -3.75 17.02
C THR A 401 -26.00 -4.73 18.16
N GLU A 402 -25.32 -5.86 17.90
CA GLU A 402 -24.99 -6.86 18.91
C GLU A 402 -23.48 -7.12 18.88
N VAL A 403 -22.76 -6.47 19.78
CA VAL A 403 -21.32 -6.70 19.95
C VAL A 403 -21.14 -7.99 20.74
N ASN A 404 -21.00 -9.10 20.04
CA ASN A 404 -20.72 -10.41 20.64
C ASN A 404 -19.28 -10.48 21.18
N ASP A 405 -19.00 -11.48 22.01
CA ASP A 405 -17.69 -11.63 22.65
C ASP A 405 -16.60 -11.97 21.64
N SER A 406 -16.94 -12.65 20.54
CA SER A 406 -16.00 -12.94 19.45
C SER A 406 -15.45 -11.66 18.81
N TRP A 407 -16.30 -10.68 18.51
CA TRP A 407 -15.88 -9.39 17.96
C TRP A 407 -15.04 -8.60 18.97
N LYS A 408 -15.42 -8.58 20.25
CA LYS A 408 -14.62 -7.92 21.30
C LYS A 408 -13.22 -8.54 21.40
N GLN A 409 -13.14 -9.87 21.46
CA GLN A 409 -11.87 -10.60 21.52
C GLN A 409 -11.03 -10.36 20.27
N PHE A 410 -11.65 -10.30 19.09
CA PHE A 410 -10.95 -9.96 17.86
C PHE A 410 -10.33 -8.55 17.92
N ILE A 411 -11.09 -7.52 18.34
CA ILE A 411 -10.57 -6.16 18.49
C ILE A 411 -9.42 -6.13 19.51
N LEU A 412 -9.56 -6.80 20.66
CA LEU A 412 -8.50 -6.86 21.67
C LEU A 412 -7.23 -7.54 21.13
N ASN A 413 -7.38 -8.69 20.46
CA ASN A 413 -6.25 -9.42 19.87
C ASN A 413 -5.59 -8.65 18.72
N LEU A 414 -6.37 -7.84 17.99
CA LEU A 414 -5.88 -6.96 16.94
C LEU A 414 -5.03 -5.83 17.55
N GLU A 415 -5.57 -5.14 18.55
CA GLU A 415 -4.89 -4.06 19.26
C GLU A 415 -3.60 -4.55 19.92
N GLN A 416 -3.64 -5.71 20.58
CA GLN A 416 -2.46 -6.34 21.15
C GLN A 416 -1.42 -6.67 20.08
N HIS A 417 -1.84 -7.21 18.92
CA HIS A 417 -0.92 -7.51 17.83
C HIS A 417 -0.24 -6.26 17.26
N ILE A 418 -1.00 -5.18 17.03
CA ILE A 418 -0.45 -3.91 16.54
C ILE A 418 0.56 -3.35 17.56
N TYR A 419 0.20 -3.38 18.85
CA TYR A 419 1.08 -2.93 19.92
C TYR A 419 2.36 -3.78 19.98
N THR A 420 2.25 -5.11 19.96
CA THR A 420 3.42 -6.00 19.96
C THR A 420 4.28 -5.81 18.72
N GLN A 421 3.71 -5.64 17.54
CA GLN A 421 4.48 -5.37 16.32
C GLN A 421 5.30 -4.08 16.50
N ALA A 422 4.65 -3.01 16.96
CA ALA A 422 5.27 -1.72 17.21
C ALA A 422 6.32 -1.73 18.35
N GLN A 423 6.20 -2.61 19.36
CA GLN A 423 7.17 -2.73 20.46
C GLN A 423 8.25 -3.80 20.21
N SER A 424 8.00 -4.82 19.39
CA SER A 424 8.99 -5.87 19.06
C SER A 424 10.20 -5.29 18.32
N GLU A 425 10.04 -4.12 17.69
CA GLU A 425 11.14 -3.31 17.16
C GLU A 425 12.02 -2.69 18.26
N LYS A 426 11.51 -2.49 19.50
CA LYS A 426 12.31 -2.06 20.67
C LYS A 426 13.10 -3.21 21.31
N GLU A 427 12.53 -4.40 21.47
CA GLU A 427 13.20 -5.52 22.18
C GLU A 427 14.37 -6.12 21.39
N PHE A 428 14.37 -5.99 20.05
CA PHE A 428 15.50 -6.41 19.22
C PHE A 428 16.77 -5.55 19.44
N ILE A 429 16.62 -4.36 20.04
CA ILE A 429 17.73 -3.43 20.34
C ILE A 429 18.35 -3.75 21.72
N ILE A 430 17.55 -4.17 22.71
CA ILE A 430 18.05 -4.46 24.06
C ILE A 430 18.83 -5.78 24.11
N LYS A 431 18.42 -6.82 23.35
CA LYS A 431 19.10 -8.13 23.34
C LYS A 431 20.40 -8.20 22.53
N LYS A 432 20.83 -7.12 21.88
CA LYS A 432 22.13 -7.03 21.19
C LYS A 432 23.12 -6.06 21.86
N ALA A 433 22.68 -5.39 22.93
CA ALA A 433 23.50 -4.50 23.75
C ALA A 433 23.84 -5.08 25.13
N ALA A 434 23.37 -6.30 25.42
CA ALA A 434 23.83 -7.17 26.50
C ALA A 434 24.50 -8.39 25.89
#